data_AF-A0A976CFD9-F1
#
_entry.id   AF-A0A976CFD9-F1
#
_cell.length_a   1.000
_cell.length_b   1.000
_cell.length_c   1.000
_cell.angle_alpha   90.00
_cell.angle_beta   90.00
_cell.angle_gamma   90.00
#
_symmetry.space_group_name_H-M   'P 1'
#
loop_
_entity.id
_entity.type
_entity.pdbx_description
1 polymer ?
#
loop_
_entity_poly.entity_id
_entity_poly.type
_entity_poly.pdbx_seq_one_letter_code
_entity_poly.pdbx_strand_id
1 'polypeptide(L)' 'DDIETHLKFKEAHQLNFELLTDEGAKVASEYQAVVPLIGIIRRVTYLLDKNHIVQAVYESMFEAKQHIKEMIKTLEKQ' A
#
# COMPACT_ATOMS: atom_id res chain seq x y z
N ASP A 1 12.78 2.14 -5.15
CA ASP A 1 12.51 3.49 -5.68
C ASP A 1 12.97 4.52 -4.68
N ASP A 2 13.39 5.68 -5.18
CA ASP A 2 13.85 6.83 -4.41
C ASP A 2 12.82 7.98 -4.48
N ILE A 3 13.12 9.10 -3.82
CA ILE A 3 12.25 10.28 -3.82
C ILE A 3 12.07 10.84 -5.25
N GLU A 4 13.15 10.91 -6.04
CA GLU A 4 13.11 11.51 -7.38
C GLU A 4 12.19 10.74 -8.33
N THR A 5 12.31 9.41 -8.34
CA THR A 5 11.46 8.52 -9.17
C THR A 5 10.00 8.56 -8.74
N HIS A 6 9.71 8.63 -7.43
CA HIS A 6 8.34 8.80 -6.94
C HIS A 6 7.73 10.15 -7.33
N LEU A 7 8.48 11.25 -7.24
CA LEU A 7 8.00 12.57 -7.65
C LEU A 7 7.67 12.61 -9.14
N LYS A 8 8.54 12.06 -10.00
CA LYS A 8 8.28 11.94 -11.45
C LYS A 8 7.04 11.08 -11.73
N PHE A 9 6.86 9.97 -11.01
CA PHE A 9 5.69 9.11 -11.16
C PHE A 9 4.38 9.80 -10.75
N LYS A 10 4.40 10.53 -9.61
CA LYS A 10 3.29 11.34 -9.13
C LYS A 10 2.87 12.39 -10.16
N GLU A 11 3.83 13.10 -10.75
CA GLU A 11 3.59 14.11 -11.78
C GLU A 11 3.01 13.49 -13.06
N ALA A 12 3.64 12.42 -13.57
CA ALA A 12 3.24 11.77 -14.82
C ALA A 12 1.81 11.18 -14.76
N HIS A 13 1.38 10.71 -13.59
CA HIS A 13 0.05 10.13 -13.37
C HIS A 13 -0.94 11.07 -12.66
N GLN A 14 -0.54 12.32 -12.39
CA GLN A 14 -1.36 13.34 -11.73
C GLN A 14 -2.01 12.85 -10.43
N LEU A 15 -1.25 12.11 -9.61
CA LEU A 15 -1.78 11.54 -8.37
C LEU A 15 -2.06 12.64 -7.35
N ASN A 16 -3.22 12.57 -6.71
CA ASN A 16 -3.68 13.52 -5.69
C ASN A 16 -3.35 13.09 -4.25
N PHE A 17 -2.41 12.17 -4.08
CA PHE A 17 -1.95 11.65 -2.79
C PHE A 17 -0.43 11.50 -2.77
N GLU A 18 0.12 11.34 -1.56
CA GLU A 18 1.56 11.17 -1.36
C GLU A 18 2.03 9.74 -1.62
N LEU A 19 3.27 9.61 -2.09
CA LEU A 19 3.97 8.34 -2.25
C LEU A 19 5.10 8.27 -1.22
N LEU A 20 5.11 7.19 -0.43
CA LEU A 20 6.16 6.94 0.54
C LEU A 20 7.33 6.23 -0.12
N THR A 21 8.53 6.81 -0.03
CA THR A 21 9.78 6.12 -0.36
C THR A 21 10.22 5.27 0.84
N ASP A 22 10.07 3.94 0.75
CA ASP A 22 10.46 2.99 1.81
C ASP A 22 11.87 2.42 1.59
N GLU A 23 12.88 3.29 1.71
CA GLU A 23 14.28 2.88 1.58
C GLU A 23 14.63 1.81 2.62
N GLY A 24 15.18 0.68 2.16
CA GLY A 24 15.50 -0.46 3.02
C GLY A 24 14.30 -1.32 3.43
N ALA A 25 13.10 -1.09 2.86
CA ALA A 25 11.89 -1.89 3.09
C ALA A 25 11.46 -1.95 4.57
N LYS A 26 11.75 -0.91 5.36
CA LYS A 26 11.47 -0.87 6.80
C LYS A 26 9.98 -0.90 7.08
N VAL A 27 9.21 -0.05 6.39
CA VAL A 27 7.75 0.00 6.55
C VAL A 27 7.12 -1.29 6.03
N ALA A 28 7.52 -1.78 4.87
CA ALA A 28 7.04 -3.06 4.35
C ALA A 28 7.32 -4.22 5.33
N SER A 29 8.48 -4.22 5.99
CA SER A 29 8.81 -5.23 7.00
C SER A 29 7.96 -5.12 8.26
N GLU A 30 7.74 -3.90 8.79
CA GLU A 30 6.90 -3.67 9.97
C GLU A 30 5.44 -4.07 9.73
N TYR A 31 4.97 -3.89 8.49
CA TYR A 31 3.63 -4.31 8.06
C TYR A 31 3.55 -5.79 7.63
N GLN A 32 4.63 -6.56 7.81
CA GLN A 32 4.73 -7.98 7.45
C GLN A 32 4.46 -8.26 5.95
N ALA A 33 4.71 -7.27 5.09
CA ALA A 33 4.54 -7.38 3.64
C ALA A 33 5.76 -8.00 2.94
N VAL A 34 6.90 -8.12 3.63
CA VAL A 34 8.11 -8.75 3.07
C VAL A 34 8.02 -10.27 3.21
N VAL A 35 8.24 -11.01 2.13
CA VAL A 35 8.38 -12.47 2.15
C VAL A 35 9.78 -12.83 2.65
N PRO A 36 9.91 -13.52 3.81
CA PRO A 36 11.20 -13.95 4.31
C PRO A 36 11.93 -14.82 3.29
N LEU A 37 13.27 -14.77 3.28
CA LEU A 37 14.18 -15.58 2.44
C LEU A 37 14.18 -15.28 0.93
N ILE A 38 13.11 -14.71 0.37
CA ILE A 38 12.97 -14.44 -1.08
C ILE A 38 13.04 -12.94 -1.39
N GLY A 39 12.85 -12.07 -0.39
CA GLY A 39 13.00 -10.61 -0.53
C GLY A 39 11.91 -9.94 -1.38
N ILE A 40 10.86 -10.67 -1.74
CA ILE A 40 9.71 -10.15 -2.48
C ILE A 40 8.81 -9.36 -1.54
N ILE A 41 8.36 -8.19 -1.98
CA ILE A 41 7.34 -7.40 -1.29
C ILE A 41 5.96 -7.81 -1.82
N ARG A 42 5.07 -8.25 -0.93
CA ARG A 42 3.67 -8.55 -1.24
C ARG A 42 2.93 -7.26 -1.58
N ARG A 43 2.03 -7.33 -2.56
CA ARG A 43 1.09 -6.25 -2.83
C ARG A 43 -0.08 -6.33 -1.84
N VAL A 44 -0.05 -5.43 -0.86
CA VAL A 44 -1.04 -5.35 0.22
C VAL A 44 -1.64 -3.94 0.28
N THR A 45 -2.93 -3.84 0.58
CA THR A 45 -3.62 -2.58 0.91
C THR A 45 -4.17 -2.68 2.33
N TYR A 46 -3.89 -1.67 3.14
CA TYR A 46 -4.36 -1.56 4.53
C TYR A 46 -5.33 -0.39 4.64
N LEU A 47 -6.47 -0.61 5.27
CA LEU A 47 -7.41 0.44 5.64
C LEU A 47 -7.24 0.75 7.13
N LEU A 48 -6.86 1.98 7.46
CA LEU A 48 -6.68 2.43 8.83
C LEU A 48 -7.82 3.39 9.22
N ASP A 49 -8.27 3.33 10.47
CA ASP A 49 -9.16 4.35 11.03
C ASP A 49 -8.38 5.59 11.52
N LYS A 50 -9.11 6.57 12.07
CA LYS A 50 -8.56 7.82 12.61
C LYS A 50 -7.61 7.63 13.81
N ASN A 51 -7.64 6.47 14.46
CA ASN A 51 -6.76 6.11 15.57
C ASN A 51 -5.57 5.24 15.08
N HIS A 52 -5.38 5.15 13.76
CA HIS A 52 -4.36 4.32 13.11
C HIS A 52 -4.51 2.81 13.36
N ILE A 53 -5.73 2.35 13.65
CA ILE A 53 -6.01 0.92 13.79
C ILE A 53 -6.39 0.34 12.43
N VAL A 54 -5.79 -0.79 12.07
CA VAL A 54 -6.08 -1.51 10.82
C VAL A 54 -7.47 -2.14 10.89
N GLN A 55 -8.39 -1.65 10.06
CA GLN A 55 -9.77 -2.11 9.96
C GLN A 55 -9.97 -3.15 8.84
N ALA A 56 -9.11 -3.14 7.81
CA ALA A 56 -9.09 -4.18 6.78
C ALA A 56 -7.71 -4.33 6.14
N VAL A 57 -7.46 -5.53 5.62
CA VAL A 57 -6.26 -5.91 4.86
C VAL A 57 -6.70 -6.62 3.59
N TYR A 58 -6.13 -6.24 2.45
CA TYR A 58 -6.31 -6.95 1.20
C TYR A 58 -4.96 -7.24 0.56
N GLU A 59 -4.65 -8.53 0.34
CA GLU A 59 -3.41 -9.00 -0.27
C GLU A 59 -3.70 -9.68 -1.62
N SER A 60 -3.12 -9.17 -2.71
CA SER A 60 -3.12 -9.85 -4.00
C SER A 60 -2.07 -9.27 -4.96
N MET A 61 -1.21 -10.15 -5.47
CA MET A 61 -0.17 -9.79 -6.44
C MET A 61 -0.73 -9.48 -7.84
N PHE A 62 -1.88 -10.06 -8.21
CA PHE A 62 -2.38 -10.04 -9.60
C PHE A 62 -3.65 -9.21 -9.77
N GLU A 63 -4.45 -9.02 -8.71
CA GLU A 63 -5.75 -8.36 -8.82
C GLU A 63 -5.64 -6.85 -8.63
N ALA A 64 -5.38 -6.13 -9.73
CA ALA A 64 -5.14 -4.69 -9.72
C ALA A 64 -6.31 -3.86 -9.15
N LYS A 65 -7.57 -4.23 -9.43
CA LYS A 65 -8.76 -3.41 -9.13
C LYS A 65 -9.57 -3.88 -7.92
N GLN A 66 -9.41 -5.14 -7.52
CA GLN A 66 -10.29 -5.73 -6.50
C GLN A 66 -10.08 -5.11 -5.12
N HIS A 67 -8.83 -4.74 -4.78
CA HIS A 67 -8.53 -4.08 -3.51
C HIS A 67 -9.37 -2.81 -3.29
N ILE A 68 -9.59 -1.98 -4.33
CA ILE A 68 -10.40 -0.76 -4.25
C ILE A 68 -11.83 -1.09 -3.82
N LYS A 69 -12.44 -2.12 -4.43
CA LYS A 69 -13.81 -2.55 -4.13
C LYS A 69 -13.92 -3.04 -2.68
N GLU A 70 -12.96 -3.85 -2.21
CA GLU A 70 -12.97 -4.36 -0.83
C GLU A 70 -12.77 -3.25 0.20
N MET A 71 -11.90 -2.27 -0.09
CA MET A 71 -11.69 -1.12 0.82
C MET A 71 -12.95 -0.26 0.92
N ILE A 72 -13.57 0.11 -0.21
CA ILE A 72 -14.80 0.92 -0.24
C ILE A 72 -15.95 0.20 0.49
N LYS A 73 -16.14 -1.10 0.20
CA LYS A 73 -17.15 -1.92 0.87
C LYS A 73 -16.96 -2.00 2.38
N THR A 74 -15.71 -1.97 2.85
CA THR A 74 -15.42 -1.95 4.30
C THR A 74 -15.71 -0.58 4.90
N LEU A 75 -15.35 0.50 4.21
CA LEU A 75 -15.65 1.87 4.62
C LEU A 75 -17.16 2.12 4.75
N GLU A 76 -17.97 1.62 3.81
CA GLU A 76 -19.43 1.79 3.82
C GLU A 76 -20.16 1.02 4.93
N LYS A 77 -19.48 0.08 5.59
CA LYS A 77 -20.04 -0.72 6.69
C LYS A 77 -19.76 -0.14 8.08
N GLN A 78 -18.89 0.87 8.16
CA GLN A 78 -18.62 1.61 9.39
C GLN A 78 -19.71 2.66 9.62
#